data_AF-A0A954P4A0-F1
#
_entry.id   AF-A0A954P4A0-F1
#
_cell.length_a   1.000
_cell.length_b   1.000
_cell.length_c   1.000
_cell.angle_alpha   90.00
_cell.angle_beta   90.00
_cell.angle_gamma   90.00
#
_symmetry.space_group_name_H-M   'P 1'
#
loop_
_entity.id
_entity.type
_entity.pdbx_description
1 polymer ?
#
loop_
_entity_poly.entity_id
_entity_poly.type
_entity_poly.pdbx_seq_one_letter_code
_entity_poly.pdbx_strand_id
1 'polypeptide(L)'
;AELREASMEAAEEIGAWCDRRKVSTSQFSIAWVLANPIITSVILGPRTMEQYEDNLGCLNIEITEEDEDFIDGLIPPGEHSGKGFQDTAYPITGRGL
;
A
#
# COMPACT_ATOMS: atom_id res chain seq x y z
N ALA A 1 -11.45 -7.93 13.32
CA ALA A 1 -11.12 -6.52 13.64
C ALA A 1 -9.96 -6.12 12.75
N GLU A 2 -10.00 -4.93 12.14
CA GLU A 2 -8.96 -4.48 11.20
C GLU A 2 -7.66 -4.04 11.88
N LEU A 3 -7.75 -3.56 13.11
CA LEU A 3 -6.60 -3.29 13.97
C LEU A 3 -6.11 -4.61 14.59
N ARG A 4 -5.11 -5.22 13.96
CA ARG A 4 -4.39 -6.42 14.41
C ARG A 4 -2.95 -6.03 14.75
N GLU A 5 -2.30 -6.79 15.62
CA GLU A 5 -0.87 -6.62 15.90
C GLU A 5 -0.04 -6.69 14.61
N ALA A 6 -0.30 -7.71 13.77
CA ALA A 6 0.33 -7.84 12.45
C ALA A 6 0.09 -6.64 11.51
N SER A 7 -1.03 -5.91 11.66
CA SER A 7 -1.25 -4.67 10.88
C SER A 7 -0.32 -3.54 11.35
N MET A 8 -0.03 -3.48 12.65
CA MET A 8 0.88 -2.50 13.23
C MET A 8 2.33 -2.79 12.85
N GLU A 9 2.75 -4.06 12.96
CA GLU A 9 4.08 -4.51 12.56
C GLU A 9 4.35 -4.19 11.07
N ALA A 10 3.42 -4.54 10.18
CA ALA A 10 3.54 -4.21 8.76
C ALA A 10 3.62 -2.69 8.53
N ALA A 11 2.83 -1.89 9.26
CA ALA A 11 2.87 -0.43 9.14
C ALA A 11 4.21 0.16 9.59
N GLU A 12 4.83 -0.39 10.63
CA GLU A 12 6.17 0.00 11.09
C GLU A 12 7.24 -0.32 10.06
N GLU A 13 7.19 -1.52 9.47
CA GLU A 13 8.14 -1.92 8.41
C GLU A 13 7.99 -1.07 7.15
N ILE A 14 6.75 -0.78 6.74
CA ILE A 14 6.46 0.13 5.61
C ILE A 14 6.96 1.54 5.92
N GLY A 15 6.78 2.03 7.14
CA GLY A 15 7.31 3.33 7.57
C GLY A 15 8.83 3.39 7.41
N ALA A 16 9.54 2.37 7.89
CA ALA A 16 10.99 2.28 7.74
C ALA A 16 11.44 2.16 6.26
N TRP A 17 10.64 1.55 5.39
CA TRP A 17 10.88 1.55 3.93
C TRP A 17 10.74 2.95 3.33
N CYS A 18 9.67 3.65 3.69
CA CYS A 18 9.38 5.02 3.23
C CYS A 18 10.47 6.00 3.67
N ASP A 19 10.98 5.88 4.90
CA ASP A 19 12.08 6.69 5.42
C ASP A 19 13.35 6.54 4.57
N ARG A 20 13.68 5.32 4.14
CA ARG A 20 14.82 5.07 3.23
C ARG A 20 14.63 5.72 1.87
N ARG A 21 13.40 5.69 1.35
CA ARG A 21 13.00 6.36 0.10
C ARG A 21 12.81 7.87 0.24
N LYS A 22 12.82 8.41 1.46
CA LYS A 22 12.59 9.82 1.78
C LYS A 22 11.23 10.33 1.28
N VAL A 23 10.20 9.51 1.44
CA VAL A 23 8.81 9.82 1.10
C VAL A 23 7.95 9.62 2.33
N SER A 24 6.82 10.33 2.44
CA SER A 24 5.87 10.05 3.53
C SER A 24 5.13 8.74 3.27
N THR A 25 4.77 8.02 4.34
CA THR A 25 4.00 6.77 4.23
C THR A 25 2.64 6.99 3.57
N SER A 26 2.01 8.15 3.81
CA SER A 26 0.79 8.58 3.13
C SER A 26 1.00 8.69 1.62
N GLN A 27 2.03 9.41 1.18
CA GLN A 27 2.32 9.56 -0.24
C GLN A 27 2.63 8.21 -0.91
N PHE A 28 3.49 7.41 -0.28
CA PHE A 28 3.86 6.09 -0.80
C PHE A 28 2.66 5.16 -0.92
N SER A 29 1.81 5.07 0.11
CA SER A 29 0.63 4.21 0.06
C SER A 29 -0.36 4.60 -1.05
N ILE A 30 -0.58 5.90 -1.27
CA ILE A 30 -1.44 6.38 -2.36
C ILE A 30 -0.80 6.09 -3.72
N ALA A 31 0.49 6.36 -3.88
CA ALA A 31 1.23 6.06 -5.11
C ALA A 31 1.21 4.56 -5.43
N TRP A 32 1.37 3.71 -4.41
CA TRP A 32 1.25 2.25 -4.54
C TRP A 32 -0.14 1.85 -5.03
N VAL A 33 -1.22 2.40 -4.49
CA VAL A 33 -2.57 2.10 -5.01
C VAL A 33 -2.72 2.58 -6.47
N LEU A 34 -2.23 3.77 -6.81
CA LEU A 34 -2.31 4.33 -8.16
C LEU A 34 -1.45 3.57 -9.19
N ALA A 35 -0.37 2.93 -8.77
CA ALA A 35 0.48 2.12 -9.65
C ALA A 35 -0.21 0.85 -10.15
N ASN A 36 -1.34 0.44 -9.54
CA ASN A 36 -2.10 -0.71 -10.02
C ASN A 36 -2.89 -0.36 -11.30
N PRO A 37 -2.61 -1.00 -12.45
CA PRO A 37 -3.22 -0.65 -13.73
C PRO A 37 -4.74 -0.89 -13.80
N ILE A 38 -5.32 -1.66 -12.87
CA ILE A 38 -6.77 -1.91 -12.84
C ILE A 38 -7.54 -0.84 -12.05
N ILE A 39 -6.84 0.07 -11.36
CA ILE A 39 -7.43 1.12 -10.54
C ILE A 39 -7.54 2.40 -11.37
N THR A 40 -8.76 2.91 -11.53
CA THR A 40 -9.01 4.16 -12.26
C THR A 40 -8.73 5.40 -11.42
N SER A 41 -9.01 5.36 -10.12
CA SER A 41 -8.87 6.51 -9.22
C SER A 41 -8.77 6.11 -7.76
N VAL A 42 -8.19 6.99 -6.95
CA VAL A 42 -8.10 6.88 -5.49
C VAL A 42 -8.91 8.01 -4.85
N ILE A 43 -9.73 7.67 -3.86
CA ILE A 43 -10.50 8.66 -3.08
C ILE A 43 -9.68 9.02 -1.83
N LEU A 44 -9.40 10.32 -1.66
CA LEU A 44 -8.69 10.85 -0.51
C LEU A 44 -9.67 11.48 0.49
N GLY A 45 -9.48 11.20 1.78
CA GLY A 45 -10.30 11.75 2.87
C GLY A 45 -9.51 12.51 3.94
N PRO A 46 -8.67 13.50 3.59
CA PRO A 46 -7.91 14.27 4.56
C PRO A 46 -8.84 15.12 5.43
N ARG A 47 -8.47 15.30 6.71
CA ARG A 47 -9.20 16.16 7.66
C ARG A 47 -8.67 17.59 7.68
N THR A 48 -7.47 17.81 7.16
CA THR A 48 -6.80 19.12 7.11
C THR A 48 -6.22 19.38 5.73
N MET A 49 -5.98 20.66 5.41
CA MET A 49 -5.32 21.03 4.16
C MET A 49 -3.89 20.53 4.07
N GLU A 50 -3.16 20.53 5.19
CA GLU A 50 -1.81 19.98 5.26
C GLU A 50 -1.76 18.50 4.85
N GLN A 51 -2.72 17.69 5.33
CA GLN A 51 -2.83 16.28 4.91
C GLN A 51 -3.19 16.14 3.43
N TYR A 52 -4.05 17.03 2.91
CA TYR A 52 -4.40 17.03 1.49
C TYR A 52 -3.17 17.33 0.62
N GLU A 53 -2.41 18.38 0.98
CA GLU A 53 -1.20 18.80 0.27
C GLU A 53 -0.09 17.74 0.37
N ASP A 54 0.12 17.13 1.55
CA ASP A 54 1.04 16.00 1.70
C ASP A 54 0.63 14.84 0.80
N ASN A 55 -0.64 14.43 0.83
CA ASN A 55 -1.14 13.33 0.01
C ASN A 55 -0.94 13.58 -1.49
N LEU A 56 -1.11 14.82 -1.98
CA LEU A 56 -0.87 15.15 -3.39
C LEU A 56 0.59 14.93 -3.83
N GLY A 57 1.54 14.92 -2.89
CA GLY A 57 2.93 14.54 -3.15
C GLY A 57 3.09 13.15 -3.75
N CYS A 58 2.11 12.25 -3.59
CA CYS A 58 2.11 10.91 -4.17
C CYS A 58 2.29 10.90 -5.70
N LEU A 59 1.83 11.95 -6.40
CA LEU A 59 1.90 12.04 -7.86
C LEU A 59 3.33 12.18 -8.38
N ASN A 60 4.30 12.48 -7.51
CA ASN A 60 5.71 12.58 -7.84
C ASN A 60 6.49 11.30 -7.47
N ILE A 61 5.81 10.25 -7.00
CA ILE A 61 6.41 8.99 -6.60
C ILE A 61 6.13 7.95 -7.68
N GLU A 62 7.21 7.43 -8.27
CA GLU A 62 7.16 6.22 -9.10
C GLU A 62 7.42 5.00 -8.21
N ILE A 63 6.49 4.03 -8.28
CA ILE A 63 6.58 2.76 -7.56
C ILE A 63 7.43 1.81 -8.40
N THR A 64 8.46 1.24 -7.79
CA THR A 64 9.43 0.37 -8.46
C THR A 64 9.10 -1.10 -8.22
N GLU A 65 9.67 -2.01 -9.03
CA GLU A 65 9.57 -3.45 -8.79
C GLU A 65 10.04 -3.84 -7.37
N GLU A 66 11.11 -3.20 -6.87
CA GLU A 66 11.59 -3.40 -5.49
C GLU A 66 10.55 -2.99 -4.42
N ASP A 67 9.69 -2.00 -4.72
CA ASP A 67 8.63 -1.60 -3.79
C ASP A 67 7.51 -2.65 -3.75
N GLU A 68 7.15 -3.18 -4.93
CA GLU A 68 6.14 -4.24 -5.05
C GLU A 68 6.62 -5.50 -4.34
N ASP A 69 7.85 -5.94 -4.62
CA ASP A 69 8.46 -7.11 -3.98
C ASP A 69 8.53 -6.94 -2.45
N PHE A 70 8.84 -5.74 -1.97
CA PHE A 70 8.86 -5.45 -0.54
C PHE A 70 7.45 -5.58 0.07
N ILE A 71 6.43 -4.98 -0.54
CA ILE A 71 5.05 -5.05 -0.04
C ILE A 71 4.51 -6.48 -0.11
N ASP A 72 4.73 -7.19 -1.20
CA ASP A 72 4.32 -8.59 -1.38
C ASP A 72 5.03 -9.53 -0.39
N GLY A 73 6.27 -9.22 -0.02
CA GLY A 73 7.00 -9.93 1.03
C GLY A 73 6.37 -9.78 2.43
N LEU A 74 5.78 -8.61 2.72
CA LEU A 74 5.06 -8.36 3.97
C LEU A 74 3.66 -8.96 3.95
N ILE A 75 2.91 -8.69 2.88
CA ILE A 75 1.51 -9.07 2.69
C ILE A 75 1.37 -9.64 1.28
N PRO A 76 1.41 -10.97 1.14
CA PRO A 76 1.33 -11.60 -0.17
C PRO A 76 0.07 -11.19 -0.94
N PRO A 77 0.12 -11.17 -2.29
CA PRO A 77 -1.06 -10.90 -3.10
C PRO A 77 -2.26 -11.75 -2.69
N GLY A 78 -3.43 -11.14 -2.65
CA GLY A 78 -4.69 -11.78 -2.24
C GLY A 78 -4.81 -12.03 -0.74
N GLU A 79 -3.90 -11.50 0.07
CA GLU A 79 -3.89 -11.67 1.50
C GLU A 79 -4.13 -10.35 2.25
N HIS A 80 -4.50 -10.44 3.52
CA HIS A 80 -4.46 -9.31 4.45
C HIS A 80 -3.50 -9.63 5.60
N SER A 81 -3.17 -8.63 6.43
CA SER A 81 -2.21 -8.78 7.56
C SER A 81 -2.51 -9.94 8.53
N GLY A 82 -3.72 -10.50 8.50
CA GLY A 82 -4.16 -11.58 9.38
C GLY A 82 -4.12 -12.98 8.76
N LYS A 83 -3.68 -13.14 7.51
CA LYS A 83 -3.52 -14.41 6.78
C LYS A 83 -4.77 -15.31 6.82
N GLY A 84 -5.74 -14.99 5.97
CA GLY A 84 -7.00 -15.68 5.77
C GLY A 84 -6.91 -16.95 4.91
N PHE A 85 -8.08 -17.59 4.73
CA PHE A 85 -8.21 -18.75 3.87
C PHE A 85 -8.41 -18.30 2.41
N GLN A 86 -7.52 -18.77 1.53
CA GLN A 86 -7.65 -18.57 0.08
C GLN A 86 -8.39 -19.76 -0.54
N ASP A 87 -9.59 -19.51 -1.07
CA ASP A 87 -10.38 -20.55 -1.72
C ASP A 87 -9.78 -20.88 -3.10
N THR A 88 -9.25 -22.09 -3.24
CA THR A 88 -8.69 -22.59 -4.51
C THR A 88 -9.66 -22.56 -5.68
N ALA A 89 -10.98 -22.53 -5.43
CA ALA A 89 -11.99 -22.38 -6.48
C ALA A 89 -12.05 -20.95 -7.04
N TYR A 90 -11.56 -19.96 -6.32
CA TYR A 90 -11.54 -18.54 -6.69
C TYR A 90 -10.11 -18.00 -6.60
N PRO A 91 -9.29 -18.21 -7.64
CA PRO A 91 -7.89 -17.78 -7.62
C PRO A 91 -7.80 -16.26 -7.47
N ILE A 92 -6.70 -15.83 -6.86
CA ILE A 92 -6.37 -14.42 -6.66
C ILE A 92 -6.20 -13.78 -8.04
N THR A 93 -6.97 -12.73 -8.27
CA THR A 93 -6.93 -11.92 -9.48
C THR A 93 -6.83 -10.46 -9.07
N GLY A 94 -6.27 -9.61 -9.91
CA GLY A 94 -6.16 -8.18 -9.63
C GLY A 94 -4.81 -7.61 -10.03
N ARG A 95 -4.16 -6.90 -9.09
CA ARG A 95 -2.85 -6.26 -9.27
C ARG A 95 -1.90 -7.23 -9.96
N GLY A 96 -1.64 -6.99 -11.24
CA GLY A 96 -0.81 -7.84 -12.08
C GLY A 96 0.56 -7.19 -12.27
N LEU A 97 1.59 -8.04 -12.44
CA LEU A 97 2.87 -7.65 -13.00
C LEU A 97 2.72 -7.35 -14.51
#